data_AF-A0A7C3FAH1-F1
#
_entry.id   AF-A0A7C3FAH1-F1
#
_cell.length_a   1.000
_cell.length_b   1.000
_cell.length_c   1.000
_cell.angle_alpha   90.00
_cell.angle_beta   90.00
_cell.angle_gamma   90.00
#
_symmetry.space_group_name_H-M   'P 1'
#
loop_
_entity.id
_entity.type
_entity.pdbx_description
1 polymer ?
#
loop_
_entity_poly.entity_id
_entity_poly.type
_entity_poly.pdbx_seq_one_letter_code
_entity_poly.pdbx_strand_id
1 'polypeptide(L)'
;ERARGLVAAVGSDTDNTYITLSARGLCPKLFIEARAVNKEAVKKLERAGANRIILPQAIGGRRMAMLALRPAVVDFIDTVIYSHGREMQLENVDIGEKSRLAGLTIKAARVK
;
A
#
# COMPACT_ATOMS: atom_id res chain seq x y z
N GLU A 1 15.82 12.36 -13.41
CA GLU A 1 14.55 12.11 -14.11
C GLU A 1 14.51 10.73 -14.80
N ARG A 2 14.77 9.63 -14.07
CA ARG A 2 14.72 8.26 -14.63
C ARG A 2 14.03 7.26 -13.71
N ALA A 3 13.55 7.73 -12.55
CA ALA A 3 12.91 6.89 -11.56
C ALA A 3 11.47 6.55 -11.98
N ARG A 4 11.05 5.32 -11.68
CA ARG A 4 9.66 4.87 -11.87
C ARG A 4 8.74 5.33 -10.73
N GLY A 5 9.31 5.61 -9.55
CA GLY A 5 8.60 6.15 -8.41
C GLY A 5 9.52 6.75 -7.35
N LEU A 6 8.91 7.40 -6.36
CA LEU A 6 9.56 8.02 -5.20
C LEU A 6 8.78 7.67 -3.93
N VAL A 7 9.49 7.37 -2.85
CA VAL A 7 8.92 7.20 -1.51
C VAL A 7 9.40 8.33 -0.60
N ALA A 8 8.51 9.23 -0.19
CA ALA A 8 8.78 10.30 0.75
C ALA A 8 8.32 9.89 2.16
N ALA A 9 9.25 9.34 2.95
CA ALA A 9 8.94 8.72 4.24
C ALA A 9 9.65 9.37 5.45
N VAL A 10 10.06 10.64 5.33
CA VAL A 10 10.75 11.33 6.44
C VAL A 10 9.77 11.63 7.59
N GLY A 11 10.32 11.98 8.76
CA GLY A 11 9.56 12.15 10.00
C GLY A 11 8.68 13.40 10.09
N SER A 12 8.74 14.29 9.08
CA SER A 12 8.04 15.57 9.04
C SER A 12 7.06 15.62 7.87
N ASP A 13 5.79 15.95 8.18
CA ASP A 13 4.75 16.14 7.17
C ASP A 13 5.09 17.31 6.22
N THR A 14 5.72 18.36 6.74
CA THR A 14 6.16 19.52 5.95
C THR A 14 7.23 19.12 4.95
N ASP A 15 8.21 18.34 5.40
CA ASP A 15 9.32 17.91 4.54
C ASP A 15 8.83 16.93 3.48
N ASN A 16 7.98 15.97 3.84
CA ASN A 16 7.36 15.08 2.86
C ASN A 16 6.53 15.84 1.83
N THR A 17 5.84 16.92 2.24
CA THR A 17 5.10 17.80 1.32
C THR A 17 6.04 18.53 0.37
N TYR A 18 7.15 19.09 0.88
CA TYR A 18 8.15 19.79 0.07
C TYR A 18 8.84 18.85 -0.93
N ILE A 19 9.24 17.66 -0.49
CA ILE A 19 9.80 16.61 -1.34
C ILE A 19 8.80 16.24 -2.44
N THR A 20 7.53 16.05 -2.10
CA THR A 20 6.46 15.70 -3.04
C THR A 20 6.28 16.79 -4.11
N LEU A 21 6.19 18.06 -3.70
CA LEU A 21 6.08 19.20 -4.61
C LEU A 21 7.28 19.29 -5.56
N SER A 22 8.49 19.16 -5.00
CA SER A 22 9.74 19.21 -5.77
C SER A 22 9.80 18.09 -6.81
N ALA A 23 9.47 16.87 -6.40
CA ALA A 23 9.46 15.71 -7.29
C ALA A 23 8.38 15.83 -8.37
N ARG A 24 7.19 16.33 -8.04
CA ARG A 24 6.10 16.56 -9.00
C ARG A 24 6.44 17.66 -10.00
N GLY A 25 7.15 18.72 -9.56
CA GLY A 25 7.64 19.78 -10.42
C GLY A 25 8.71 19.32 -11.41
N LEU A 26 9.65 18.45 -10.96
CA LEU A 26 10.68 17.88 -11.82
C LEU A 26 10.16 16.79 -12.75
N CYS A 27 9.22 15.96 -12.29
CA CYS A 27 8.68 14.85 -13.07
C CYS A 27 7.16 14.73 -12.87
N PRO A 28 6.35 15.39 -13.72
CA PRO A 28 4.89 15.43 -13.57
C PRO A 28 4.18 14.08 -13.59
N LYS A 29 4.83 13.02 -14.11
CA LYS A 29 4.27 11.66 -14.20
C LYS A 29 4.86 10.67 -13.18
N LEU A 30 5.77 11.11 -12.31
CA LEU A 30 6.39 10.23 -11.31
C LEU A 30 5.32 9.69 -10.36
N PHE A 31 5.38 8.39 -10.05
CA PHE A 31 4.55 7.82 -8.99
C PHE A 31 5.16 8.17 -7.63
N ILE A 32 4.42 8.87 -6.76
CA ILE A 32 4.91 9.32 -5.45
C ILE A 32 4.07 8.67 -4.35
N GLU A 33 4.71 7.90 -3.48
CA GLU A 33 4.14 7.41 -2.24
C GLU A 33 4.70 8.24 -1.07
N ALA A 34 3.83 8.84 -0.26
CA ALA A 34 4.24 9.71 0.84
C ALA A 34 3.73 9.19 2.19
N ARG A 35 4.54 9.34 3.23
CA ARG A 35 4.14 9.11 4.61
C ARG A 35 3.50 10.38 5.17
N ALA A 36 2.31 10.22 5.74
CA ALA A 36 1.73 11.19 6.66
C ALA A 36 1.99 10.75 8.11
N VAL A 37 2.30 11.70 8.97
CA VAL A 37 2.33 11.54 10.42
C VAL A 37 0.95 11.85 10.98
N ASN A 38 0.29 12.89 10.46
CA ASN A 38 -1.03 13.34 10.91
C ASN A 38 -2.10 13.24 9.82
N LYS A 39 -3.37 13.05 10.22
CA LYS A 39 -4.51 13.00 9.29
C LYS A 39 -4.67 14.28 8.46
N GLU A 40 -4.35 15.43 9.04
CA GLU A 40 -4.45 16.73 8.37
C GLU A 40 -3.46 16.87 7.21
N ALA A 41 -2.30 16.21 7.30
CA ALA A 41 -1.29 16.24 6.26
C ALA A 41 -1.68 15.44 5.03
N VAL A 42 -2.59 14.46 5.16
CA VAL A 42 -3.05 13.64 4.03
C VAL A 42 -3.56 14.53 2.89
N LYS A 43 -4.51 15.44 3.18
CA LYS A 43 -5.04 16.36 2.15
C LYS A 43 -3.98 17.28 1.55
N LYS A 44 -2.96 17.66 2.34
CA LYS A 44 -1.85 18.52 1.87
C LYS A 44 -0.94 17.74 0.92
N LEU A 45 -0.61 16.50 1.26
CA LEU A 45 0.19 15.59 0.43
C LEU A 45 -0.53 15.19 -0.86
N GLU A 46 -1.85 14.96 -0.81
CA GLU A 46 -2.67 14.72 -2.02
C GLU A 46 -2.58 15.91 -2.97
N ARG A 47 -2.77 17.13 -2.45
CA ARG A 47 -2.69 18.38 -3.23
C ARG A 47 -1.28 18.67 -3.75
N ALA A 48 -0.24 18.28 -3.00
CA ALA A 48 1.14 18.36 -3.46
C ALA A 48 1.44 17.40 -4.62
N GLY A 49 0.57 16.41 -4.85
CA GLY A 49 0.68 15.46 -5.94
C GLY A 49 1.19 14.09 -5.52
N ALA A 50 1.05 13.68 -4.26
CA ALA A 50 1.27 12.28 -3.88
C ALA A 50 0.19 11.39 -4.52
N ASN A 51 0.59 10.27 -5.11
CA ASN A 51 -0.33 9.29 -5.69
C ASN A 51 -0.90 8.33 -4.64
N ARG A 52 -0.11 8.03 -3.62
CA ARG A 52 -0.50 7.17 -2.50
C ARG A 52 0.03 7.75 -1.20
N ILE A 53 -0.78 7.70 -0.16
CA ILE A 53 -0.39 8.20 1.16
C ILE A 53 -0.60 7.11 2.20
N ILE A 54 0.42 6.88 3.00
CA ILE A 54 0.39 5.96 4.13
C ILE A 54 0.37 6.77 5.41
N LEU A 55 -0.58 6.45 6.30
CA LEU A 55 -0.65 7.00 7.66
C LEU A 55 -0.37 5.87 8.66
N PRO A 56 0.89 5.62 9.05
CA PRO A 56 1.27 4.46 9.86
C PRO A 56 0.53 4.42 11.20
N GLN A 57 0.26 5.57 11.81
CA GLN A 57 -0.46 5.64 13.09
C GLN A 57 -1.89 5.11 12.98
N ALA A 58 -2.59 5.35 11.87
CA ALA A 58 -3.93 4.81 11.67
C ALA A 58 -3.91 3.30 11.42
N ILE A 59 -2.94 2.81 10.65
CA ILE A 59 -2.76 1.37 10.37
C ILE A 59 -2.40 0.64 11.66
N GLY A 60 -1.38 1.12 12.38
CA GLY A 60 -0.95 0.58 13.66
C GLY A 60 -2.06 0.65 14.71
N GLY A 61 -2.79 1.75 14.81
CA GLY A 61 -3.94 1.89 15.71
C GLY A 61 -5.04 0.86 15.43
N ARG A 62 -5.42 0.67 14.16
CA ARG A 62 -6.37 -0.37 13.76
C ARG A 62 -5.84 -1.77 14.10
N ARG A 63 -4.56 -2.02 13.88
CA ARG A 63 -3.90 -3.29 14.20
C ARG A 63 -3.92 -3.59 15.70
N MET A 64 -3.58 -2.61 16.53
CA MET A 64 -3.63 -2.72 17.99
C MET A 64 -5.05 -3.01 18.48
N ALA A 65 -6.07 -2.33 17.95
CA ALA A 65 -7.46 -2.59 18.30
C ALA A 65 -7.88 -4.04 17.95
N MET A 66 -7.47 -4.54 16.78
CA MET A 66 -7.76 -5.93 16.40
C MET A 66 -7.06 -6.95 17.29
N LEU A 67 -5.79 -6.71 17.64
CA LEU A 67 -5.05 -7.57 18.57
C LEU A 67 -5.68 -7.57 19.97
N ALA A 68 -6.15 -6.41 20.45
CA ALA A 68 -6.82 -6.33 21.74
C ALA A 68 -8.17 -7.06 21.77
N LEU A 69 -8.94 -7.00 20.68
CA LEU A 69 -10.28 -7.61 20.60
C LEU A 69 -10.25 -9.09 20.18
N ARG A 70 -9.33 -9.48 19.31
CA ARG A 70 -9.29 -10.77 18.61
C ARG A 70 -7.85 -11.23 18.32
N PRO A 71 -7.01 -11.45 19.35
CA PRO A 71 -5.60 -11.78 19.14
C PRO A 71 -5.42 -13.08 18.34
N ALA A 72 -6.15 -14.15 18.69
CA ALA A 72 -6.04 -15.45 18.01
C ALA A 72 -6.34 -15.40 16.49
N VAL A 73 -7.25 -14.52 16.06
CA VAL A 73 -7.54 -14.33 14.63
C VAL A 73 -6.37 -13.66 13.93
N VAL A 74 -5.77 -12.66 14.56
CA VAL A 74 -4.62 -11.93 14.02
C VAL A 74 -3.41 -12.84 13.94
N ASP A 75 -3.12 -13.60 15.00
CA ASP A 75 -1.99 -14.54 15.07
C ASP A 75 -2.13 -15.67 14.03
N PHE A 76 -3.35 -16.17 13.81
CA PHE A 76 -3.61 -17.14 12.76
C PHE A 76 -3.29 -16.58 11.37
N ILE A 77 -3.77 -15.37 11.07
CA ILE A 77 -3.49 -14.70 9.78
C ILE A 77 -1.99 -14.48 9.60
N ASP A 78 -1.29 -14.03 10.65
CA ASP A 78 0.16 -13.85 10.60
C ASP A 78 0.90 -15.18 10.38
N THR A 79 0.43 -16.26 11.01
CA THR A 79 1.01 -17.58 10.81
C THR A 79 0.82 -18.07 9.38
N VAL A 80 -0.37 -17.93 8.80
CA VAL A 80 -0.63 -18.36 7.42
C VAL A 80 0.19 -17.55 6.41
N ILE A 81 0.32 -16.24 6.62
CA ILE A 81 1.04 -15.34 5.69
C ILE A 81 2.57 -15.47 5.85
N TYR A 82 3.07 -15.60 7.08
CA TYR A 82 4.51 -15.51 7.41
C TYR A 82 5.14 -16.82 7.92
N SER A 83 4.51 -17.98 7.72
CA SER A 83 5.06 -19.27 8.19
C SER A 83 6.46 -19.60 7.63
N HIS A 84 7.30 -20.14 8.52
CA HIS A 84 8.73 -20.40 8.34
C HIS A 84 9.03 -21.56 7.37
N GLY A 85 9.00 -21.30 6.06
CA GLY A 85 9.59 -22.23 5.07
C GLY A 85 9.05 -22.13 3.65
N ARG A 86 7.90 -21.49 3.45
CA ARG A 86 7.41 -21.06 2.13
C ARG A 86 6.67 -19.75 2.35
N GLU A 87 7.28 -18.64 1.95
CA GLU A 87 6.60 -17.34 1.96
C GLU A 87 5.32 -17.46 1.14
N MET A 88 4.15 -17.46 1.80
CA MET A 88 2.89 -17.34 1.09
C MET A 88 2.76 -15.90 0.63
N GLN A 89 3.14 -15.64 -0.62
CA GLN A 89 3.01 -14.32 -1.22
C GLN A 89 1.57 -14.13 -1.70
N LEU A 90 0.92 -13.08 -1.18
CA LEU A 90 -0.35 -12.62 -1.70
C LEU A 90 -0.08 -11.61 -2.81
N GLU A 91 -0.38 -11.99 -4.05
CA GLU A 91 -0.19 -11.14 -5.22
C GLU A 91 -1.52 -10.81 -5.91
N ASN A 92 -1.56 -9.67 -6.58
CA ASN A 92 -2.62 -9.37 -7.53
C ASN A 92 -2.21 -9.92 -8.90
N VAL A 93 -3.07 -10.75 -9.51
CA VAL A 93 -2.90 -11.26 -10.86
C VAL A 93 -4.00 -10.70 -11.75
N ASP A 94 -3.61 -9.89 -12.72
CA ASP A 94 -4.56 -9.32 -13.69
C ASP A 94 -4.95 -10.37 -14.74
N ILE A 95 -6.25 -10.62 -14.87
CA ILE A 95 -6.79 -11.53 -15.89
C ILE A 95 -7.09 -10.73 -17.15
N GLY A 96 -6.15 -10.74 -18.10
CA GLY A 96 -6.32 -10.09 -19.40
C GLY A 96 -7.38 -10.77 -20.28
N GLU A 97 -7.89 -10.07 -21.28
CA GLU A 97 -8.96 -10.53 -22.17
C GLU A 97 -8.66 -11.85 -22.91
N LYS A 98 -7.38 -12.10 -23.21
CA LYS A 98 -6.91 -13.34 -23.88
C LYS A 98 -6.58 -14.47 -22.90
N SER A 99 -6.80 -14.27 -21.61
CA SER A 99 -6.50 -15.27 -20.59
C SER A 99 -7.42 -16.48 -20.76
N ARG A 100 -6.87 -17.68 -20.54
CA ARG A 100 -7.65 -18.92 -20.48
C ARG A 100 -8.66 -18.94 -19.31
N LEU A 101 -8.53 -17.99 -18.38
CA LEU A 101 -9.43 -17.81 -17.25
C LEU A 101 -10.50 -16.75 -17.53
N ALA A 102 -10.39 -15.99 -18.63
CA ALA A 102 -11.35 -14.94 -18.97
C ALA A 102 -12.73 -15.55 -19.29
N GLY A 103 -13.78 -14.99 -18.68
CA GLY A 103 -15.16 -15.45 -18.86
C GLY A 103 -15.53 -16.75 -18.12
N LEU A 104 -14.58 -17.40 -17.43
CA LEU A 104 -14.88 -18.57 -16.60
C LEU A 104 -15.38 -18.15 -15.21
N THR A 105 -16.32 -18.92 -14.67
CA THR A 105 -16.65 -18.82 -13.23
C THR A 105 -15.47 -19.34 -12.40
N ILE A 106 -15.34 -18.90 -11.14
CA ILE A 106 -14.26 -19.38 -10.24
C ILE A 106 -14.24 -20.92 -10.16
N LYS A 107 -15.42 -21.55 -10.12
CA LYS A 107 -15.56 -23.02 -10.12
C LYS A 107 -15.01 -23.64 -11.40
N ALA A 108 -15.31 -23.07 -12.56
CA ALA A 108 -14.84 -23.57 -13.86
C ALA A 108 -13.33 -23.30 -14.07
N ALA A 109 -12.84 -22.17 -13.56
CA ALA A 109 -11.44 -21.76 -13.62
C ALA A 109 -10.52 -22.66 -12.79
N ARG A 110 -11.06 -23.38 -11.79
CA ARG A 110 -10.34 -24.32 -10.91
C ARG A 110 -9.06 -23.71 -10.30
N VAL A 111 -9.08 -22.41 -10.02
CA VAL A 111 -8.01 -21.72 -9.31
C VAL A 111 -8.03 -22.23 -7.88
N LYS A 112 -6.92 -22.82 -7.43
CA LYS A 112 -6.71 -23.34 -6.08
C LYS A 112 -5.73 -22.47 -5.35
#